data_AF-A0A5C3R3I2-F1
#
_entry.id   AF-A0A5C3R3I2-F1
#
_cell.length_a   1.000
_cell.length_b   1.000
_cell.length_c   1.000
_cell.angle_alpha   90.00
_cell.angle_beta   90.00
_cell.angle_gamma   90.00
#
_symmetry.space_group_name_H-M   'P 1'
#
loop_
_entity.id
_entity.type
_entity.pdbx_description
1 polymer ?
#
loop_
_entity_poly.entity_id
_entity_poly.type
_entity_poly.pdbx_seq_one_letter_code
_entity_poly.pdbx_strand_id
1 'polypeptide(L)'
;MRITQKIEQAHKEDRVSWSFEYFPPRTAQGLQNLLDRIERMRGLGPEFVNITWNAGGKSSDLTAEIIRTCQSLIGLETCMHLTCTNMPKDKVDVALREAKKSGCRNILALRGDPPVGKEKWEAIEGGFTHGVDLVKHIRAEYGDYFDISVAGFPQTITFPEKEAALEMQYLKAKCDAGVDFIFTQMFYDADVFIKWVKAVRAAGITIPIIPGINPIQTYNGFLKSTKLSDTPIPQDLLDQLEPYKNDDEQVRLVGTKLVAEMCRKILDADIGIRRLHFYTLNLEKATKMLLEELNLVPRVQTLKPLPWRQSLTPNRRTETIRPIFWANRTQSYLSRTENWDEYPNGRYGDSRSPAYGELDKYGVVLKYSPEEALKLWGEPEDFEAIKKLFTNFCEGKVSALPWSDQGIASETSVISDKLSKLNELGFLTINSQPAVDGVRSDDEVHGWGPSHGYIYQKAYLEFFVNPELLELLLNVIERDNNITYYVINRHGDLRTNSHSDGPNAVTWGVFPGKEVVQPTIVEAVSFMAWKDEAFEIGQKWADLYAEGSPARKAVTELIDNSFLVNIVQNDFKDPDAIFRPFFKAAEAYTNKN
;
A
#
# COMPACT_ATOMS: atom_id res chain seq x y z
N MET A 1 -7.13 2.67 -12.54
CA MET A 1 -8.17 1.76 -13.07
C MET A 1 -9.49 2.38 -12.72
N ARG A 2 -10.42 2.36 -13.66
CA ARG A 2 -11.74 2.92 -13.44
C ARG A 2 -12.52 2.02 -12.48
N ILE A 3 -13.20 2.61 -11.50
CA ILE A 3 -14.01 1.87 -10.52
C ILE A 3 -15.09 1.05 -11.22
N THR A 4 -15.70 1.56 -12.28
CA THR A 4 -16.66 0.81 -13.13
C THR A 4 -16.09 -0.50 -13.66
N GLN A 5 -14.81 -0.55 -14.03
CA GLN A 5 -14.16 -1.77 -14.48
C GLN A 5 -13.98 -2.78 -13.33
N LYS A 6 -13.62 -2.30 -12.14
CA LYS A 6 -13.55 -3.14 -10.92
C LYS A 6 -14.93 -3.66 -10.53
N ILE A 7 -15.96 -2.82 -10.67
CA ILE A 7 -17.37 -3.17 -10.44
C ILE A 7 -17.78 -4.32 -11.37
N GLU A 8 -17.52 -4.17 -12.67
CA GLU A 8 -17.83 -5.17 -13.68
C GLU A 8 -17.07 -6.48 -13.43
N GLN A 9 -15.78 -6.40 -13.10
CA GLN A 9 -14.96 -7.57 -12.79
C GLN A 9 -15.51 -8.35 -11.57
N ALA A 10 -15.76 -7.68 -10.46
CA ALA A 10 -16.32 -8.33 -9.27
C ALA A 10 -17.73 -8.91 -9.53
N HIS A 11 -18.51 -8.31 -10.43
CA HIS A 11 -19.79 -8.90 -10.85
C HIS A 11 -19.59 -10.19 -11.66
N LYS A 12 -18.63 -10.24 -12.60
CA LYS A 12 -18.27 -11.46 -13.34
C LYS A 12 -17.76 -12.59 -12.44
N GLU A 13 -17.11 -12.22 -11.33
CA GLU A 13 -16.59 -13.14 -10.32
C GLU A 13 -17.61 -13.54 -9.24
N ASP A 14 -18.86 -13.06 -9.34
CA ASP A 14 -19.91 -13.16 -8.31
C ASP A 14 -19.40 -12.86 -6.89
N ARG A 15 -18.61 -11.78 -6.77
CA ARG A 15 -17.93 -11.41 -5.54
C ARG A 15 -18.51 -10.13 -4.95
N VAL A 16 -18.74 -10.16 -3.64
CA VAL A 16 -18.96 -8.94 -2.86
C VAL A 16 -17.63 -8.19 -2.71
N SER A 17 -17.58 -6.92 -3.11
CA SER A 17 -16.38 -6.10 -3.02
C SER A 17 -16.61 -4.88 -2.12
N TRP A 18 -15.55 -4.32 -1.55
CA TRP A 18 -15.67 -3.17 -0.64
C TRP A 18 -14.60 -2.12 -0.85
N SER A 19 -14.83 -0.95 -0.24
CA SER A 19 -13.94 0.21 -0.30
C SER A 19 -14.01 1.01 0.99
N PHE A 20 -13.03 1.87 1.23
CA PHE A 20 -12.90 2.66 2.45
C PHE A 20 -12.84 4.15 2.16
N GLU A 21 -13.41 4.98 3.03
CA GLU A 21 -13.24 6.43 2.98
C GLU A 21 -12.38 6.95 4.13
N TYR A 22 -11.47 7.87 3.80
CA TYR A 22 -10.59 8.58 4.72
C TYR A 22 -10.65 10.09 4.48
N PHE A 23 -10.34 10.87 5.51
CA PHE A 23 -10.27 12.33 5.40
C PHE A 23 -8.88 12.87 5.74
N PRO A 24 -8.45 13.97 5.09
CA PRO A 24 -7.16 14.60 5.39
C PRO A 24 -7.07 15.04 6.88
N PRO A 25 -6.03 14.61 7.62
CA PRO A 25 -5.85 14.99 9.02
C PRO A 25 -5.36 16.44 9.14
N ARG A 26 -5.42 16.99 10.36
CA ARG A 26 -5.06 18.40 10.61
C ARG A 26 -3.57 18.63 10.91
N THR A 27 -2.81 17.56 11.16
CA THR A 27 -1.41 17.63 11.61
C THR A 27 -0.54 16.68 10.80
N ALA A 28 0.77 16.97 10.70
CA ALA A 28 1.74 16.12 10.03
C ALA A 28 1.83 14.72 10.67
N GLN A 29 1.85 14.64 12.01
CA GLN A 29 1.77 13.35 12.71
C GLN A 29 0.48 12.59 12.38
N GLY A 30 -0.64 13.31 12.25
CA GLY A 30 -1.91 12.72 11.83
C GLY A 30 -1.85 12.16 10.41
N LEU A 31 -1.11 12.80 9.50
CA LEU A 31 -0.88 12.32 8.13
C LEU A 31 -0.10 11.01 8.15
N GLN A 32 1.02 10.96 8.86
CA GLN A 32 1.80 9.73 8.97
C GLN A 32 0.96 8.58 9.53
N ASN A 33 0.26 8.82 10.64
CA ASN A 33 -0.62 7.84 11.27
C ASN A 33 -1.75 7.36 10.32
N LEU A 34 -2.25 8.25 9.45
CA LEU A 34 -3.25 7.89 8.45
C LEU A 34 -2.64 7.03 7.34
N LEU A 35 -1.48 7.40 6.80
CA LEU A 35 -0.82 6.62 5.75
C LEU A 35 -0.47 5.21 6.24
N ASP A 36 0.08 5.09 7.45
CA ASP A 36 0.34 3.80 8.09
C ASP A 36 -0.95 2.98 8.25
N ARG A 37 -2.06 3.64 8.56
CA ARG A 37 -3.37 2.98 8.69
C ARG A 37 -3.92 2.53 7.34
N ILE A 38 -3.82 3.34 6.29
CA ILE A 38 -4.22 2.95 4.94
C ILE A 38 -3.41 1.74 4.50
N GLU A 39 -2.10 1.72 4.79
CA GLU A 39 -1.23 0.58 4.52
C GLU A 39 -1.66 -0.69 5.25
N ARG A 40 -1.96 -0.62 6.56
CA ARG A 40 -2.49 -1.78 7.31
C ARG A 40 -3.86 -2.22 6.79
N MET A 41 -4.76 -1.26 6.56
CA MET A 41 -6.12 -1.54 6.10
C MET A 41 -6.18 -2.02 4.65
N ARG A 42 -5.14 -1.79 3.83
CA ARG A 42 -4.99 -2.50 2.55
C ARG A 42 -5.05 -4.02 2.74
N GLY A 43 -4.51 -4.52 3.85
CA GLY A 43 -4.58 -5.94 4.25
C GLY A 43 -6.01 -6.46 4.41
N LEU A 44 -7.01 -5.58 4.54
CA LEU A 44 -8.42 -5.93 4.59
C LEU A 44 -9.06 -6.03 3.20
N GLY A 45 -8.31 -5.88 2.10
CA GLY A 45 -8.75 -6.12 0.71
C GLY A 45 -9.70 -5.11 0.06
N PRO A 46 -9.66 -3.79 0.36
CA PRO A 46 -10.50 -2.83 -0.37
C PRO A 46 -10.11 -2.78 -1.86
N GLU A 47 -11.10 -2.64 -2.73
CA GLU A 47 -10.89 -2.45 -4.18
C GLU A 47 -10.31 -1.08 -4.52
N PHE A 48 -10.65 -0.08 -3.72
CA PHE A 48 -10.21 1.30 -3.81
C PHE A 48 -10.44 2.03 -2.48
N VAL A 49 -9.86 3.21 -2.35
CA VAL A 49 -10.10 4.13 -1.23
C VAL A 49 -10.57 5.50 -1.69
N ASN A 50 -11.47 6.11 -0.95
CA ASN A 50 -11.92 7.48 -1.14
C ASN A 50 -11.13 8.40 -0.22
N ILE A 51 -10.65 9.52 -0.76
CA ILE A 51 -10.03 10.59 0.04
C ILE A 51 -10.93 11.83 -0.06
N THR A 52 -11.43 12.28 1.09
CA THR A 52 -12.35 13.41 1.14
C THR A 52 -11.66 14.74 0.82
N TRP A 53 -12.47 15.70 0.41
CA TRP A 53 -12.05 17.05 0.08
C TRP A 53 -12.93 18.04 0.83
N ASN A 54 -12.32 18.85 1.68
CA ASN A 54 -13.05 19.85 2.46
C ASN A 54 -13.59 20.99 1.58
N ALA A 55 -14.77 21.50 1.92
CA ALA A 55 -15.38 22.63 1.22
C ALA A 55 -14.42 23.83 1.13
N GLY A 56 -14.34 24.44 -0.06
CA GLY A 56 -13.45 25.59 -0.34
C GLY A 56 -11.97 25.23 -0.55
N GLY A 57 -11.61 23.95 -0.59
CA GLY A 57 -10.26 23.51 -0.98
C GLY A 57 -9.16 23.80 0.04
N LYS A 58 -9.50 23.98 1.33
CA LYS A 58 -8.52 24.27 2.40
C LYS A 58 -7.49 23.15 2.61
N SER A 59 -7.80 21.93 2.19
CA SER A 59 -6.94 20.75 2.29
C SER A 59 -6.70 20.10 0.92
N SER A 60 -6.75 20.88 -0.16
CA SER A 60 -6.56 20.39 -1.53
C SER A 60 -5.23 19.67 -1.69
N ASP A 61 -4.17 20.28 -1.19
CA ASP A 61 -2.79 19.82 -1.41
C ASP A 61 -2.54 18.53 -0.65
N LEU A 62 -3.04 18.46 0.58
CA LEU A 62 -2.99 17.25 1.41
C LEU A 62 -3.81 16.11 0.82
N THR A 63 -4.96 16.41 0.20
CA THR A 63 -5.77 15.40 -0.52
C THR A 63 -4.97 14.86 -1.70
N ALA A 64 -4.40 15.73 -2.53
CA ALA A 64 -3.59 15.34 -3.68
C ALA A 64 -2.33 14.54 -3.26
N GLU A 65 -1.72 14.89 -2.12
CA GLU A 65 -0.61 14.14 -1.54
C GLU A 65 -1.00 12.73 -1.11
N ILE A 66 -2.11 12.58 -0.38
CA ILE A 66 -2.59 11.25 0.03
C ILE A 66 -2.94 10.42 -1.21
N ILE A 67 -3.60 11.01 -2.20
CA ILE A 67 -3.92 10.34 -3.47
C ILE A 67 -2.65 9.82 -4.17
N ARG A 68 -1.64 10.69 -4.30
CA ARG A 68 -0.35 10.35 -4.92
C ARG A 68 0.33 9.21 -4.16
N THR A 69 0.43 9.30 -2.84
CA THR A 69 1.05 8.26 -2.00
C THR A 69 0.30 6.94 -2.08
N CYS A 70 -1.04 6.97 -2.10
CA CYS A 70 -1.84 5.77 -2.25
C CYS A 70 -1.59 5.08 -3.61
N GLN A 71 -1.54 5.86 -4.70
CA GLN A 71 -1.31 5.32 -6.04
C GLN A 71 0.14 4.86 -6.24
N SER A 72 1.14 5.63 -5.80
CA SER A 72 2.55 5.34 -6.09
C SER A 72 3.17 4.32 -5.14
N LEU A 73 2.96 4.47 -3.83
CA LEU A 73 3.67 3.70 -2.80
C LEU A 73 2.81 2.58 -2.22
N ILE A 74 1.56 2.89 -1.84
CA ILE A 74 0.68 1.91 -1.19
C ILE A 74 0.08 0.93 -2.21
N GLY A 75 -0.05 1.35 -3.48
CA GLY A 75 -0.60 0.52 -4.56
C GLY A 75 -2.11 0.31 -4.44
N LEU A 76 -2.84 1.34 -4.02
CA LEU A 76 -4.30 1.35 -3.91
C LEU A 76 -4.92 2.30 -4.92
N GLU A 77 -5.96 1.83 -5.61
CA GLU A 77 -6.75 2.68 -6.48
C GLU A 77 -7.49 3.72 -5.63
N THR A 78 -7.56 4.95 -6.12
CA THR A 78 -8.14 6.06 -5.37
C THR A 78 -9.35 6.66 -6.07
N CYS A 79 -10.31 7.14 -5.28
CA CYS A 79 -11.33 8.09 -5.67
C CYS A 79 -11.11 9.40 -4.93
N MET A 80 -10.89 10.48 -5.68
CA MET A 80 -10.69 11.80 -5.11
C MET A 80 -12.03 12.52 -5.02
N HIS A 81 -12.42 12.95 -3.82
CA HIS A 81 -13.56 13.87 -3.70
C HIS A 81 -13.16 15.22 -4.27
N LEU A 82 -14.10 15.90 -4.92
CA LEU A 82 -13.88 17.24 -5.43
C LEU A 82 -15.17 18.03 -5.28
N THR A 83 -15.14 19.04 -4.41
CA THR A 83 -16.22 20.02 -4.32
C THR A 83 -16.03 21.08 -5.40
N CYS A 84 -17.08 21.80 -5.80
CA CYS A 84 -17.00 22.80 -6.87
C CYS A 84 -17.35 24.22 -6.40
N THR A 85 -17.86 24.36 -5.18
CA THR A 85 -18.24 25.66 -4.62
C THR A 85 -17.21 26.21 -3.63
N ASN A 86 -17.30 27.51 -3.34
CA ASN A 86 -16.40 28.25 -2.44
C ASN A 86 -14.93 28.32 -2.92
N MET A 87 -14.66 28.09 -4.21
CA MET A 87 -13.35 28.33 -4.82
C MET A 87 -13.44 28.70 -6.32
N PRO A 88 -12.42 29.40 -6.88
CA PRO A 88 -12.34 29.67 -8.31
C PRO A 88 -12.21 28.39 -9.14
N LYS A 89 -12.68 28.44 -10.41
CA LYS A 89 -12.56 27.33 -11.38
C LYS A 89 -11.13 26.82 -11.53
N ASP A 90 -10.13 27.69 -11.54
CA ASP A 90 -8.73 27.31 -11.71
C ASP A 90 -8.23 26.32 -10.64
N LYS A 91 -8.75 26.39 -9.41
CA LYS A 91 -8.39 25.41 -8.36
C LYS A 91 -8.90 24.01 -8.69
N VAL A 92 -10.09 23.91 -9.28
CA VAL A 92 -10.64 22.64 -9.76
C VAL A 92 -9.78 22.10 -10.90
N ASP A 93 -9.34 22.96 -11.82
CA ASP A 93 -8.50 22.56 -12.95
C ASP A 93 -7.12 22.05 -12.51
N VAL A 94 -6.50 22.72 -11.54
CA VAL A 94 -5.24 22.26 -10.93
C VAL A 94 -5.43 20.91 -10.24
N ALA A 95 -6.49 20.74 -9.44
CA ALA A 95 -6.76 19.48 -8.74
C ALA A 95 -6.97 18.31 -9.72
N LEU A 96 -7.73 18.51 -10.80
CA LEU A 96 -7.96 17.48 -11.82
C LEU A 96 -6.67 17.13 -12.57
N ARG A 97 -5.81 18.11 -12.85
CA ARG A 97 -4.51 17.88 -13.49
C ARG A 97 -3.59 17.04 -12.61
N GLU A 98 -3.50 17.36 -11.32
CA GLU A 98 -2.69 16.59 -10.36
C GLU A 98 -3.26 15.19 -10.12
N ALA A 99 -4.59 15.04 -10.07
CA ALA A 99 -5.25 13.74 -10.02
C ALA A 99 -4.89 12.89 -11.26
N LYS A 100 -4.96 13.46 -12.47
CA LYS A 100 -4.56 12.77 -13.70
C LYS A 100 -3.08 12.40 -13.69
N LYS A 101 -2.20 13.34 -13.29
CA LYS A 101 -0.74 13.14 -13.22
C LYS A 101 -0.36 12.00 -12.26
N SER A 102 -1.03 11.91 -11.10
CA SER A 102 -0.83 10.82 -10.14
C SER A 102 -1.45 9.48 -10.58
N GLY A 103 -2.19 9.44 -11.68
CA GLY A 103 -2.85 8.25 -12.19
C GLY A 103 -4.21 7.94 -11.59
N CYS A 104 -4.74 8.84 -10.75
CA CYS A 104 -6.11 8.76 -10.29
C CYS A 104 -7.06 8.79 -11.49
N ARG A 105 -8.04 7.90 -11.49
CA ARG A 105 -9.04 7.77 -12.55
C ARG A 105 -10.47 7.90 -12.04
N ASN A 106 -10.68 8.31 -10.80
CA ASN A 106 -12.00 8.32 -10.21
C ASN A 106 -12.21 9.61 -9.40
N ILE A 107 -13.29 10.33 -9.71
CA ILE A 107 -13.65 11.58 -9.05
C ILE A 107 -15.04 11.44 -8.44
N LEU A 108 -15.21 11.81 -7.18
CA LEU A 108 -16.53 12.04 -6.59
C LEU A 108 -16.83 13.54 -6.69
N ALA A 109 -17.68 13.89 -7.67
CA ALA A 109 -18.08 15.26 -7.96
C ALA A 109 -19.17 15.71 -6.98
N LEU A 110 -18.84 16.70 -6.16
CA LEU A 110 -19.72 17.22 -5.11
C LEU A 110 -19.93 18.72 -5.31
N ARG A 111 -21.07 19.23 -4.83
CA ARG A 111 -21.26 20.68 -4.75
C ARG A 111 -20.30 21.27 -3.72
N GLY A 112 -20.38 20.77 -2.49
CA GLY A 112 -19.76 21.36 -1.30
C GLY A 112 -20.80 22.08 -0.43
N ASP A 113 -20.56 22.07 0.87
CA ASP A 113 -21.39 22.74 1.86
C ASP A 113 -21.09 24.25 1.95
N PRO A 114 -22.03 25.07 2.46
CA PRO A 114 -21.75 26.46 2.76
C PRO A 114 -20.55 26.63 3.71
N PRO A 115 -19.81 27.74 3.66
CA PRO A 115 -18.75 28.02 4.61
C PRO A 115 -19.26 28.01 6.06
N VAL A 116 -18.43 27.52 6.99
CA VAL A 116 -18.75 27.48 8.43
C VAL A 116 -19.18 28.88 8.91
N GLY A 117 -20.38 28.98 9.48
CA GLY A 117 -20.94 30.22 10.01
C GLY A 117 -21.83 31.01 9.04
N LYS A 118 -22.04 30.55 7.80
CA LYS A 118 -23.03 31.11 6.87
C LYS A 118 -24.13 30.07 6.59
N GLU A 119 -25.39 30.43 6.82
CA GLU A 119 -26.54 29.57 6.50
C GLU A 119 -26.86 29.56 4.99
N LYS A 120 -26.48 30.62 4.26
CA LYS A 120 -26.73 30.74 2.82
C LYS A 120 -25.44 30.64 2.02
N TRP A 121 -25.51 29.82 0.98
CA TRP A 121 -24.47 29.70 -0.04
C TRP A 121 -24.61 30.80 -1.10
N GLU A 122 -23.49 31.37 -1.54
CA GLU A 122 -23.42 32.35 -2.64
C GLU A 122 -22.43 31.86 -3.69
N ALA A 123 -22.81 31.95 -4.97
CA ALA A 123 -21.93 31.61 -6.08
C ALA A 123 -20.75 32.59 -6.14
N ILE A 124 -19.54 32.08 -6.36
CA ILE A 124 -18.41 32.92 -6.73
C ILE A 124 -18.58 33.28 -8.22
N GLU A 125 -18.31 34.54 -8.56
CA GLU A 125 -18.32 34.99 -9.95
C GLU A 125 -17.35 34.15 -10.80
N GLY A 126 -17.85 33.55 -11.89
CA GLY A 126 -17.09 32.61 -12.74
C GLY A 126 -16.86 31.21 -12.15
N GLY A 127 -17.44 30.89 -10.99
CA GLY A 127 -17.38 29.57 -10.34
C GLY A 127 -18.56 28.64 -10.68
N PHE A 128 -18.52 27.43 -10.13
CA PHE A 128 -19.60 26.44 -10.30
C PHE A 128 -20.76 26.68 -9.33
N THR A 129 -21.99 26.34 -9.75
CA THR A 129 -23.19 26.52 -8.91
C THR A 129 -23.67 25.20 -8.33
N HIS A 130 -23.66 24.16 -9.15
CA HIS A 130 -24.17 22.83 -8.80
C HIS A 130 -23.13 21.75 -9.10
N GLY A 131 -23.23 20.62 -8.41
CA GLY A 131 -22.34 19.48 -8.67
C GLY A 131 -22.42 18.96 -10.12
N VAL A 132 -23.56 19.14 -10.81
CA VAL A 132 -23.69 18.78 -12.22
C VAL A 132 -22.80 19.64 -13.14
N ASP A 133 -22.50 20.89 -12.75
CA ASP A 133 -21.62 21.75 -13.52
C ASP A 133 -20.19 21.21 -13.50
N LEU A 134 -19.76 20.65 -12.36
CA LEU A 134 -18.48 19.96 -12.23
C LEU A 134 -18.43 18.69 -13.08
N VAL A 135 -19.50 17.90 -13.12
CA VAL A 135 -19.58 16.69 -13.99
C VAL A 135 -19.38 17.09 -15.45
N LYS A 136 -20.15 18.08 -15.94
CA LYS A 136 -20.06 18.58 -17.33
C LYS A 136 -18.66 19.11 -17.64
N HIS A 137 -18.06 19.84 -16.70
CA HIS A 137 -16.72 20.39 -16.83
C HIS A 137 -15.66 19.28 -16.98
N ILE A 138 -15.68 18.28 -16.10
CA ILE A 138 -14.74 17.15 -16.18
C ILE A 138 -14.91 16.41 -17.51
N ARG A 139 -16.15 16.17 -17.97
CA ARG A 139 -16.42 15.52 -19.26
C ARG A 139 -15.90 16.32 -20.44
N ALA A 140 -16.10 17.64 -20.45
CA ALA A 140 -15.63 18.51 -21.51
C ALA A 140 -14.09 18.52 -21.63
N GLU A 141 -13.38 18.59 -20.49
CA GLU A 141 -11.92 18.74 -20.48
C GLU A 141 -11.16 17.39 -20.55
N TYR A 142 -11.73 16.31 -20.00
CA TYR A 142 -11.04 15.04 -19.82
C TYR A 142 -11.72 13.84 -20.50
N GLY A 143 -12.90 14.04 -21.12
CA GLY A 143 -13.67 12.96 -21.75
C GLY A 143 -13.93 11.79 -20.79
N ASP A 144 -13.57 10.58 -21.24
CA ASP A 144 -13.78 9.33 -20.50
C ASP A 144 -12.58 8.90 -19.63
N TYR A 145 -11.60 9.79 -19.45
CA TYR A 145 -10.42 9.48 -18.64
C TYR A 145 -10.78 9.14 -17.19
N PHE A 146 -11.66 9.94 -16.58
CA PHE A 146 -12.16 9.74 -15.23
C PHE A 146 -13.49 8.97 -15.24
N ASP A 147 -13.64 8.01 -14.33
CA ASP A 147 -14.96 7.72 -13.81
C ASP A 147 -15.41 8.86 -12.89
N ILE A 148 -16.65 9.27 -13.02
CA ILE A 148 -17.26 10.31 -12.21
C ILE A 148 -18.40 9.69 -11.40
N SER A 149 -18.37 9.93 -10.10
CA SER A 149 -19.46 9.58 -9.20
C SER A 149 -20.11 10.82 -8.59
N VAL A 150 -21.33 10.66 -8.10
CA VAL A 150 -22.06 11.67 -7.31
C VAL A 150 -22.66 11.05 -6.07
N ALA A 151 -23.03 11.91 -5.11
CA ALA A 151 -23.76 11.52 -3.92
C ALA A 151 -25.25 11.28 -4.22
N GLY A 152 -25.79 10.18 -3.71
CA GLY A 152 -27.22 9.87 -3.60
C GLY A 152 -27.66 9.84 -2.14
N PHE A 153 -28.93 10.10 -1.89
CA PHE A 153 -29.48 10.26 -0.54
C PHE A 153 -30.71 9.35 -0.38
N PRO A 154 -30.54 8.12 0.15
CA PRO A 154 -31.64 7.15 0.23
C PRO A 154 -32.85 7.65 1.02
N GLN A 155 -32.62 8.48 2.04
CA GLN A 155 -33.67 9.04 2.88
C GLN A 155 -34.66 9.95 2.12
N THR A 156 -34.31 10.46 0.94
CA THR A 156 -35.23 11.32 0.17
C THR A 156 -36.50 10.59 -0.27
N ILE A 157 -36.49 9.25 -0.28
CA ILE A 157 -37.69 8.44 -0.57
C ILE A 157 -38.77 8.53 0.52
N THR A 158 -38.43 9.06 1.69
CA THR A 158 -39.37 9.29 2.80
C THR A 158 -39.91 10.73 2.82
N PHE A 159 -39.44 11.59 1.91
CA PHE A 159 -39.93 12.97 1.79
C PHE A 159 -41.35 13.00 1.19
N PRO A 160 -42.07 14.12 1.30
CA PRO A 160 -43.32 14.31 0.57
C PRO A 160 -43.15 14.03 -0.93
N GLU A 161 -44.17 13.45 -1.56
CA GLU A 161 -44.10 12.91 -2.93
C GLU A 161 -43.50 13.89 -3.95
N LYS A 162 -43.88 15.17 -3.89
CA LYS A 162 -43.36 16.20 -4.79
C LYS A 162 -41.87 16.47 -4.60
N GLU A 163 -41.40 16.48 -3.36
CA GLU A 163 -40.00 16.72 -3.03
C GLU A 163 -39.14 15.50 -3.39
N ALA A 164 -39.62 14.29 -3.07
CA ALA A 164 -38.97 13.05 -3.46
C ALA A 164 -38.84 12.92 -4.99
N ALA A 165 -39.89 13.29 -5.74
CA ALA A 165 -39.86 13.32 -7.20
C ALA A 165 -38.85 14.34 -7.74
N LEU A 166 -38.76 15.52 -7.12
CA LEU A 166 -37.81 16.55 -7.51
C LEU A 166 -36.36 16.12 -7.26
N GLU A 167 -36.05 15.53 -6.11
CA GLU A 167 -34.74 14.96 -5.80
C GLU A 167 -34.34 13.88 -6.81
N MET A 168 -35.29 13.03 -7.22
CA MET A 168 -35.06 12.02 -8.26
C MET A 168 -34.77 12.65 -9.62
N GLN A 169 -35.47 13.73 -10.00
CA GLN A 169 -35.20 14.47 -11.22
C GLN A 169 -33.79 15.07 -11.22
N TYR A 170 -33.34 15.63 -10.10
CA TYR A 170 -31.98 16.16 -9.97
C TYR A 170 -30.91 15.06 -10.03
N LEU A 171 -31.15 13.91 -9.38
CA LEU A 171 -30.26 12.77 -9.50
C LEU A 171 -30.17 12.29 -10.95
N LYS A 172 -31.31 12.17 -11.64
CA LYS A 172 -31.35 11.81 -13.05
C LYS A 172 -30.59 12.81 -13.93
N ALA A 173 -30.80 14.10 -13.73
CA ALA A 173 -30.10 15.15 -14.48
C ALA A 173 -28.57 15.09 -14.30
N LYS A 174 -28.10 14.74 -13.09
CA LYS A 174 -26.67 14.48 -12.85
C LYS A 174 -26.21 13.25 -13.62
N CYS A 175 -26.97 12.15 -13.58
CA CYS A 175 -26.65 10.91 -14.29
C CYS A 175 -26.55 11.13 -15.80
N ASP A 176 -27.56 11.78 -16.38
CA ASP A 176 -27.64 12.10 -17.80
C ASP A 176 -26.51 13.05 -18.25
N ALA A 177 -25.88 13.80 -17.33
CA ALA A 177 -24.71 14.64 -17.61
C ALA A 177 -23.38 13.86 -17.71
N GLY A 178 -23.40 12.54 -17.47
CA GLY A 178 -22.23 11.66 -17.63
C GLY A 178 -21.63 11.15 -16.33
N VAL A 179 -22.45 10.81 -15.33
CA VAL A 179 -22.00 10.10 -14.11
C VAL A 179 -21.96 8.60 -14.38
N ASP A 180 -20.93 7.92 -13.89
CA ASP A 180 -20.72 6.49 -14.12
C ASP A 180 -21.22 5.61 -12.98
N PHE A 181 -21.30 6.11 -11.74
CA PHE A 181 -21.84 5.40 -10.58
C PHE A 181 -22.22 6.35 -9.43
N ILE A 182 -22.95 5.85 -8.44
CA ILE A 182 -23.45 6.65 -7.31
C ILE A 182 -22.91 6.09 -5.99
N PHE A 183 -22.37 6.96 -5.13
CA PHE A 183 -22.19 6.66 -3.71
C PHE A 183 -23.39 7.17 -2.93
N THR A 184 -23.94 6.39 -2.00
CA THR A 184 -24.99 6.92 -1.13
C THR A 184 -24.42 7.52 0.15
N GLN A 185 -25.09 8.53 0.69
CA GLN A 185 -24.94 8.91 2.10
C GLN A 185 -25.19 7.69 3.01
N MET A 186 -24.65 7.73 4.23
CA MET A 186 -24.93 6.73 5.27
C MET A 186 -26.41 6.66 5.63
N PHE A 187 -26.88 5.45 5.90
CA PHE A 187 -28.23 5.14 6.35
C PHE A 187 -28.19 3.95 7.31
N TYR A 188 -29.27 3.77 8.07
CA TYR A 188 -29.41 2.69 9.05
C TYR A 188 -30.69 1.87 8.86
N ASP A 189 -31.49 2.21 7.85
CA ASP A 189 -32.70 1.48 7.45
C ASP A 189 -32.50 0.86 6.06
N ALA A 190 -32.35 -0.46 6.02
CA ALA A 190 -32.18 -1.19 4.77
C ALA A 190 -33.42 -1.15 3.87
N ASP A 191 -34.64 -1.07 4.42
CA ASP A 191 -35.87 -1.04 3.62
C ASP A 191 -36.01 0.30 2.89
N VAL A 192 -35.65 1.39 3.56
CA VAL A 192 -35.56 2.73 2.95
C VAL A 192 -34.58 2.70 1.78
N PHE A 193 -33.39 2.12 1.97
CA PHE A 193 -32.40 1.98 0.89
C PHE A 193 -32.91 1.12 -0.27
N ILE A 194 -33.48 -0.06 0.00
CA ILE A 194 -34.01 -0.97 -1.03
C ILE A 194 -35.13 -0.28 -1.82
N LYS A 195 -36.04 0.44 -1.15
CA LYS A 195 -37.11 1.21 -1.79
C LYS A 195 -36.55 2.32 -2.67
N TRP A 196 -35.53 3.04 -2.18
CA TRP A 196 -34.87 4.09 -2.95
C TRP A 196 -34.19 3.53 -4.20
N VAL A 197 -33.46 2.40 -4.10
CA VAL A 197 -32.84 1.76 -5.28
C VAL A 197 -33.89 1.38 -6.32
N LYS A 198 -35.02 0.80 -5.91
CA LYS A 198 -36.13 0.50 -6.83
C LYS A 198 -36.68 1.75 -7.52
N ALA A 199 -36.82 2.86 -6.80
CA ALA A 199 -37.22 4.14 -7.38
C ALA A 199 -36.19 4.70 -8.37
N VAL A 200 -34.90 4.61 -8.06
CA VAL A 200 -33.79 5.00 -8.96
C VAL A 200 -33.85 4.19 -10.26
N ARG A 201 -34.07 2.87 -10.18
CA ARG A 201 -34.23 2.02 -11.36
C ARG A 201 -35.49 2.35 -12.16
N ALA A 202 -36.61 2.63 -11.50
CA ALA A 202 -37.85 3.05 -12.15
C ALA A 202 -37.72 4.39 -12.89
N ALA A 203 -36.84 5.29 -12.42
CA ALA A 203 -36.50 6.54 -13.10
C ALA A 203 -35.56 6.35 -14.31
N GLY A 204 -35.19 5.10 -14.65
CA GLY A 204 -34.34 4.76 -15.79
C GLY A 204 -32.84 4.91 -15.55
N ILE A 205 -32.42 5.10 -14.29
CA ILE A 205 -30.99 5.20 -13.94
C ILE A 205 -30.45 3.78 -13.74
N THR A 206 -29.57 3.32 -14.62
CA THR A 206 -29.02 1.94 -14.63
C THR A 206 -27.60 1.83 -14.12
N ILE A 207 -26.92 2.95 -13.88
CA ILE A 207 -25.55 2.97 -13.38
C ILE A 207 -25.43 2.31 -11.99
N PRO A 208 -24.26 1.77 -11.63
CA PRO A 208 -24.02 1.15 -10.32
C PRO A 208 -24.30 2.09 -9.15
N ILE A 209 -24.83 1.52 -8.08
CA ILE A 209 -25.06 2.19 -6.80
C ILE A 209 -24.20 1.50 -5.76
N ILE A 210 -23.47 2.28 -4.96
CA ILE A 210 -22.61 1.80 -3.89
C ILE A 210 -23.15 2.37 -2.56
N PRO A 211 -23.73 1.53 -1.69
CA PRO A 211 -24.23 1.97 -0.40
C PRO A 211 -23.09 2.41 0.52
N GLY A 212 -23.24 3.59 1.10
CA GLY A 212 -22.39 4.10 2.17
C GLY A 212 -22.77 3.51 3.53
N ILE A 213 -21.83 2.83 4.17
CA ILE A 213 -21.98 2.11 5.43
C ILE A 213 -21.08 2.78 6.47
N ASN A 214 -21.65 3.23 7.59
CA ASN A 214 -20.89 3.82 8.68
C ASN A 214 -20.91 2.88 9.90
N PRO A 215 -19.80 2.20 10.23
CA PRO A 215 -19.72 1.36 11.43
C PRO A 215 -19.91 2.19 12.71
N ILE A 216 -20.75 1.71 13.61
CA ILE A 216 -21.03 2.39 14.88
C ILE A 216 -19.86 2.17 15.85
N GLN A 217 -19.21 3.27 16.26
CA GLN A 217 -18.02 3.22 17.13
C GLN A 217 -18.30 3.57 18.58
N THR A 218 -19.04 4.66 18.79
CA THR A 218 -19.43 5.20 20.09
C THR A 218 -20.85 5.73 19.98
N TYR A 219 -21.59 5.72 21.09
CA TYR A 219 -23.00 6.12 21.09
C TYR A 219 -23.17 7.61 20.74
N ASN A 220 -22.39 8.47 21.40
CA ASN A 220 -22.42 9.91 21.16
C ASN A 220 -21.91 10.28 19.75
N GLY A 221 -20.87 9.59 19.26
CA GLY A 221 -20.36 9.79 17.90
C GLY A 221 -21.40 9.45 16.85
N PHE A 222 -22.09 8.32 17.04
CA PHE A 222 -23.19 7.87 16.19
C PHE A 222 -24.32 8.91 16.13
N LEU A 223 -24.87 9.33 17.28
CA LEU A 223 -25.94 10.34 17.33
C LEU A 223 -25.54 11.68 16.70
N LYS A 224 -24.30 12.12 16.93
CA LYS A 224 -23.80 13.37 16.33
C LYS A 224 -23.71 13.26 14.82
N SER A 225 -23.21 12.13 14.31
CA SER A 225 -23.05 11.89 12.88
C SER A 225 -24.38 11.84 12.15
N THR A 226 -25.36 11.11 12.69
CA THR A 226 -26.71 11.01 12.11
C THR A 226 -27.44 12.34 12.15
N LYS A 227 -27.31 13.11 13.24
CA LYS A 227 -27.87 14.46 13.32
C LYS A 227 -27.26 15.43 12.31
N LEU A 228 -25.94 15.36 12.07
CA LEU A 228 -25.28 16.23 11.10
C LEU A 228 -25.74 15.96 9.66
N SER A 229 -26.09 14.72 9.35
CA SER A 229 -26.52 14.30 8.00
C SER A 229 -28.05 14.18 7.86
N ASP A 230 -28.81 14.56 8.89
CA ASP A 230 -30.26 14.36 9.01
C ASP A 230 -30.68 12.92 8.62
N THR A 231 -29.87 11.93 9.03
CA THR A 231 -30.09 10.52 8.74
C THR A 231 -31.10 9.94 9.74
N PRO A 232 -32.27 9.45 9.29
CA PRO A 232 -33.21 8.76 10.17
C PRO A 232 -32.60 7.49 10.76
N ILE A 233 -32.91 7.22 12.03
CA ILE A 233 -32.45 6.03 12.75
C ILE A 233 -33.68 5.19 13.11
N PRO A 234 -33.71 3.90 12.77
CA PRO A 234 -34.75 3.00 13.25
C PRO A 234 -34.79 2.98 14.78
N GLN A 235 -35.99 3.10 15.37
CA GLN A 235 -36.14 3.11 16.83
C GLN A 235 -35.60 1.83 17.47
N ASP A 236 -35.85 0.68 16.85
CA ASP A 236 -35.34 -0.61 17.32
C ASP A 236 -33.80 -0.65 17.42
N LEU A 237 -33.10 -0.01 16.47
CA LEU A 237 -31.63 0.11 16.53
C LEU A 237 -31.20 0.95 17.73
N LEU A 238 -31.88 2.09 17.99
CA LEU A 238 -31.60 2.92 19.16
C LEU A 238 -31.87 2.18 20.47
N ASP A 239 -32.99 1.47 20.55
CA ASP A 239 -33.40 0.73 21.75
C ASP A 239 -32.38 -0.37 22.12
N GLN A 240 -31.74 -0.99 21.13
CA GLN A 240 -30.69 -1.98 21.34
C GLN A 240 -29.33 -1.37 21.77
N LEU A 241 -29.04 -0.11 21.39
CA LEU A 241 -27.79 0.58 21.75
C LEU A 241 -27.88 1.35 23.07
N GLU A 242 -29.06 1.89 23.41
CA GLU A 242 -29.31 2.73 24.59
C GLU A 242 -28.81 2.13 25.91
N PRO A 243 -28.99 0.81 26.20
CA PRO A 243 -28.50 0.20 27.43
C PRO A 243 -26.97 0.29 27.60
N TYR A 244 -26.24 0.40 26.49
CA TYR A 244 -24.77 0.41 26.45
C TYR A 244 -24.19 1.80 26.22
N LYS A 245 -24.99 2.88 26.22
CA LYS A 245 -24.56 4.23 25.80
C LYS A 245 -23.29 4.81 26.46
N ASN A 246 -22.91 4.28 27.63
CA ASN A 246 -21.72 4.68 28.39
C ASN A 246 -20.56 3.66 28.30
N ASP A 247 -20.68 2.64 27.45
CA ASP A 247 -19.70 1.57 27.21
C ASP A 247 -19.39 1.48 25.71
N ASP A 248 -18.33 2.19 25.28
CA ASP A 248 -17.89 2.24 23.88
C ASP A 248 -17.38 0.89 23.33
N GLU A 249 -17.10 -0.09 24.18
CA GLU A 249 -16.76 -1.44 23.73
C GLU A 249 -18.04 -2.20 23.38
N GLN A 250 -19.02 -2.21 24.28
CA GLN A 250 -20.30 -2.87 24.05
C GLN A 250 -21.10 -2.22 22.92
N VAL A 251 -21.13 -0.88 22.84
CA VAL A 251 -21.77 -0.16 21.72
C VAL A 251 -21.21 -0.60 20.38
N ARG A 252 -19.89 -0.78 20.29
CA ARG A 252 -19.22 -1.20 19.06
C ARG A 252 -19.53 -2.65 18.72
N LEU A 253 -19.57 -3.55 19.72
CA LEU A 253 -19.92 -4.95 19.52
C LEU A 253 -21.36 -5.11 19.03
N VAL A 254 -22.32 -4.47 19.70
CA VAL A 254 -23.75 -4.50 19.33
C VAL A 254 -23.97 -3.78 18.01
N GLY A 255 -23.39 -2.60 17.84
CA GLY A 255 -23.48 -1.81 16.61
C GLY A 255 -22.89 -2.54 15.40
N THR A 256 -21.82 -3.34 15.57
CA THR A 256 -21.27 -4.17 14.49
C THR A 256 -22.29 -5.20 14.01
N LYS A 257 -22.99 -5.90 14.92
CA LYS A 257 -24.01 -6.89 14.55
C LYS A 257 -25.19 -6.24 13.82
N LEU A 258 -25.68 -5.12 14.33
CA LEU A 258 -26.80 -4.38 13.73
C LEU A 258 -26.47 -3.89 12.32
N VAL A 259 -25.29 -3.31 12.12
CA VAL A 259 -24.85 -2.86 10.79
C VAL A 259 -24.58 -4.06 9.87
N ALA A 260 -24.09 -5.18 10.40
CA ALA A 260 -23.90 -6.40 9.60
C ALA A 260 -25.23 -6.98 9.12
N GLU A 261 -26.26 -7.02 9.96
CA GLU A 261 -27.62 -7.44 9.58
C GLU A 261 -28.19 -6.54 8.48
N MET A 262 -28.00 -5.22 8.59
CA MET A 262 -28.37 -4.27 7.54
C MET A 262 -27.64 -4.59 6.22
N CYS A 263 -26.32 -4.82 6.26
CA CYS A 263 -25.53 -5.17 5.08
C CYS A 263 -25.99 -6.50 4.44
N ARG A 264 -26.24 -7.55 5.23
CA ARG A 264 -26.74 -8.83 4.73
C ARG A 264 -28.08 -8.66 4.03
N LYS A 265 -29.03 -7.95 4.67
CA LYS A 265 -30.34 -7.64 4.08
C LYS A 265 -30.23 -6.93 2.72
N ILE A 266 -29.27 -6.01 2.57
CA ILE A 266 -29.02 -5.31 1.29
C ILE A 266 -28.46 -6.27 0.22
N LEU A 267 -27.49 -7.10 0.59
CA LEU A 267 -26.84 -8.04 -0.33
C LEU A 267 -27.82 -9.12 -0.83
N ASP A 268 -28.77 -9.51 0.03
CA ASP A 268 -29.79 -10.54 -0.26
C ASP A 268 -31.01 -10.01 -1.05
N ALA A 269 -31.22 -8.70 -1.10
CA ALA A 269 -32.46 -8.09 -1.65
C ALA A 269 -32.61 -8.12 -3.19
N ASP A 270 -31.71 -8.79 -3.91
CA ASP A 270 -31.67 -8.89 -5.39
C ASP A 270 -31.90 -7.56 -6.15
N ILE A 271 -31.25 -6.49 -5.68
CA ILE A 271 -31.32 -5.14 -6.26
C ILE A 271 -30.04 -4.76 -7.01
N GLY A 272 -29.22 -5.75 -7.39
CA GLY A 272 -27.95 -5.56 -8.09
C GLY A 272 -26.83 -4.97 -7.21
N ILE A 273 -26.98 -5.02 -5.89
CA ILE A 273 -25.96 -4.55 -4.94
C ILE A 273 -25.04 -5.72 -4.57
N ARG A 274 -23.76 -5.56 -4.89
CA ARG A 274 -22.66 -6.49 -4.57
C ARG A 274 -21.45 -5.75 -3.99
N ARG A 275 -21.68 -4.55 -3.47
CA ARG A 275 -20.63 -3.63 -3.05
C ARG A 275 -21.01 -2.86 -1.80
N LEU A 276 -20.04 -2.61 -0.94
CA LEU A 276 -20.19 -1.80 0.27
C LEU A 276 -19.08 -0.75 0.35
N HIS A 277 -19.42 0.48 0.72
CA HIS A 277 -18.45 1.56 0.92
C HIS A 277 -18.42 1.96 2.39
N PHE A 278 -17.30 1.76 3.08
CA PHE A 278 -17.23 2.00 4.52
C PHE A 278 -16.63 3.37 4.86
N TYR A 279 -17.39 4.17 5.61
CA TYR A 279 -16.90 5.39 6.23
C TYR A 279 -16.05 5.02 7.45
N THR A 280 -14.71 5.05 7.30
CA THR A 280 -13.82 4.57 8.37
C THR A 280 -13.66 5.57 9.51
N LEU A 281 -13.95 6.84 9.25
CA LEU A 281 -13.65 7.97 10.13
C LEU A 281 -12.16 8.02 10.55
N ASN A 282 -11.26 7.58 9.66
CA ASN A 282 -9.84 7.38 9.94
C ASN A 282 -9.59 6.42 11.11
N LEU A 283 -10.45 5.43 11.32
CA LEU A 283 -10.32 4.42 12.37
C LEU A 283 -10.44 3.01 11.78
N GLU A 284 -9.73 2.07 12.40
CA GLU A 284 -9.55 0.72 11.85
C GLU A 284 -10.50 -0.30 12.50
N LYS A 285 -10.65 -0.26 13.83
CA LYS A 285 -11.25 -1.33 14.63
C LYS A 285 -12.68 -1.69 14.22
N ALA A 286 -13.58 -0.71 14.10
CA ALA A 286 -14.99 -0.99 13.81
C ALA A 286 -15.20 -1.52 12.37
N THR A 287 -14.49 -0.96 11.39
CA THR A 287 -14.52 -1.44 10.00
C THR A 287 -14.00 -2.87 9.90
N LYS A 288 -12.88 -3.18 10.58
CA LYS A 288 -12.33 -4.53 10.62
C LYS A 288 -13.32 -5.53 11.24
N MET A 289 -13.87 -5.21 12.41
CA MET A 289 -14.88 -6.06 13.07
C MET A 289 -16.09 -6.32 12.18
N LEU A 290 -16.55 -5.31 11.43
CA LEU A 290 -17.69 -5.46 10.53
C LEU A 290 -17.38 -6.33 9.31
N LEU A 291 -16.17 -6.23 8.73
CA LEU A 291 -15.75 -7.12 7.65
C LEU A 291 -15.64 -8.58 8.13
N GLU A 292 -15.09 -8.79 9.33
CA GLU A 292 -15.02 -10.11 9.98
C GLU A 292 -16.42 -10.68 10.22
N GLU A 293 -17.34 -9.90 10.78
CA GLU A 293 -18.75 -10.29 10.99
C GLU A 293 -19.47 -10.64 9.67
N LEU A 294 -19.12 -9.97 8.57
CA LEU A 294 -19.68 -10.24 7.24
C LEU A 294 -18.97 -11.39 6.50
N ASN A 295 -17.94 -12.00 7.08
CA ASN A 295 -17.06 -12.98 6.42
C ASN A 295 -16.49 -12.46 5.09
N LEU A 296 -16.19 -11.15 5.02
CA LEU A 296 -15.59 -10.53 3.86
C LEU A 296 -14.06 -10.63 3.95
N VAL A 297 -13.54 -11.75 3.44
CA VAL A 297 -12.12 -12.09 3.49
C VAL A 297 -11.42 -11.65 2.20
N PRO A 298 -10.26 -10.98 2.28
CA PRO A 298 -9.48 -10.60 1.11
C PRO A 298 -8.93 -11.83 0.37
N ARG A 299 -8.85 -11.76 -0.97
CA ARG A 299 -8.15 -12.76 -1.78
C ARG A 299 -6.65 -12.44 -1.83
N VAL A 300 -5.79 -13.47 -1.81
CA VAL A 300 -4.32 -13.31 -1.95
C VAL A 300 -3.94 -12.50 -3.18
N GLN A 301 -4.57 -12.77 -4.34
CA GLN A 301 -4.34 -12.02 -5.58
C GLN A 301 -4.62 -10.51 -5.45
N THR A 302 -5.62 -10.13 -4.64
CA THR A 302 -5.97 -8.72 -4.39
C THR A 302 -4.94 -8.05 -3.49
N LEU A 303 -4.43 -8.78 -2.50
CA LEU A 303 -3.44 -8.25 -1.55
C LEU A 303 -2.04 -8.20 -2.14
N LYS A 304 -1.62 -9.27 -2.83
CA LYS A 304 -0.26 -9.53 -3.32
C LYS A 304 -0.34 -10.03 -4.78
N PRO A 305 -0.63 -9.16 -5.76
CA PRO A 305 -0.60 -9.56 -7.17
C PRO A 305 0.80 -9.95 -7.64
N LEU A 306 1.82 -9.39 -6.99
CA LEU A 306 3.25 -9.64 -7.13
C LEU A 306 3.85 -9.78 -5.71
N PRO A 307 5.07 -10.33 -5.54
CA PRO A 307 5.71 -10.42 -4.23
C PRO A 307 6.07 -9.05 -3.64
N TRP A 308 5.98 -7.98 -4.44
CA TRP A 308 6.15 -6.59 -4.03
C TRP A 308 4.95 -5.73 -4.45
N ARG A 309 4.89 -4.52 -3.88
CA ARG A 309 3.77 -3.59 -4.12
C ARG A 309 3.94 -2.86 -5.45
N GLN A 310 2.96 -3.06 -6.33
CA GLN A 310 2.94 -2.39 -7.63
C GLN A 310 2.52 -0.93 -7.50
N SER A 311 3.25 -0.03 -8.17
CA SER A 311 2.83 1.35 -8.35
C SER A 311 1.70 1.43 -9.37
N LEU A 312 0.68 2.21 -9.09
CA LEU A 312 -0.47 2.42 -9.96
C LEU A 312 -0.36 3.70 -10.80
N THR A 313 0.78 4.41 -10.73
CA THR A 313 1.04 5.59 -11.57
C THR A 313 1.02 5.20 -13.06
N PRO A 314 0.62 6.11 -13.96
CA PRO A 314 0.32 5.76 -15.35
C PRO A 314 1.48 5.06 -16.07
N ASN A 315 2.70 5.55 -15.89
CA ASN A 315 3.88 5.03 -16.60
C ASN A 315 4.39 3.72 -15.99
N ARG A 316 4.07 3.41 -14.72
CA ARG A 316 4.60 2.25 -13.99
C ARG A 316 3.62 1.11 -13.80
N ARG A 317 2.34 1.28 -14.11
CA ARG A 317 1.31 0.26 -13.84
C ARG A 317 1.56 -1.08 -14.54
N THR A 318 2.41 -1.11 -15.57
CA THR A 318 2.82 -2.32 -16.30
C THR A 318 4.12 -2.94 -15.81
N GLU A 319 4.79 -2.29 -14.84
CA GLU A 319 6.01 -2.80 -14.21
C GLU A 319 5.70 -4.12 -13.50
N THR A 320 6.43 -5.17 -13.86
CA THR A 320 6.23 -6.52 -13.29
C THR A 320 7.51 -7.18 -12.83
N ILE A 321 8.68 -6.53 -13.00
CA ILE A 321 9.99 -7.07 -12.60
C ILE A 321 10.80 -6.00 -11.89
N ARG A 322 11.39 -6.37 -10.74
CA ARG A 322 12.33 -5.53 -9.98
C ARG A 322 13.57 -6.32 -9.56
N PRO A 323 14.74 -5.66 -9.44
CA PRO A 323 15.86 -6.22 -8.71
C PRO A 323 15.52 -6.37 -7.23
N ILE A 324 16.02 -7.44 -6.60
CA ILE A 324 15.74 -7.76 -5.19
C ILE A 324 16.33 -6.76 -4.18
N PHE A 325 17.34 -6.00 -4.58
CA PHE A 325 18.16 -5.17 -3.68
C PHE A 325 17.36 -4.12 -2.89
N TRP A 326 16.32 -3.54 -3.50
CA TRP A 326 15.45 -2.54 -2.85
C TRP A 326 14.18 -3.13 -2.23
N ALA A 327 14.11 -4.45 -2.01
CA ALA A 327 12.93 -5.09 -1.41
C ALA A 327 12.51 -4.40 -0.10
N ASN A 328 13.48 -4.04 0.75
CA ASN A 328 13.25 -3.37 2.03
C ASN A 328 13.22 -1.83 1.95
N ARG A 329 13.40 -1.25 0.74
CA ARG A 329 13.48 0.21 0.49
C ARG A 329 12.69 0.63 -0.75
N THR A 330 11.44 0.19 -0.83
CA THR A 330 10.56 0.42 -2.00
C THR A 330 10.43 1.90 -2.36
N GLN A 331 10.38 2.81 -1.39
CA GLN A 331 10.28 4.25 -1.66
C GLN A 331 11.52 4.79 -2.39
N SER A 332 12.71 4.35 -1.98
CA SER A 332 13.96 4.72 -2.65
C SER A 332 13.98 4.23 -4.09
N TYR A 333 13.62 2.96 -4.32
CA TYR A 333 13.52 2.40 -5.66
C TYR A 333 12.59 3.23 -6.57
N LEU A 334 11.41 3.59 -6.08
CA LEU A 334 10.45 4.39 -6.85
C LEU A 334 10.96 5.80 -7.14
N SER A 335 11.67 6.45 -6.21
CA SER A 335 12.28 7.76 -6.46
C SER A 335 13.37 7.66 -7.54
N ARG A 336 14.31 6.73 -7.38
CA ARG A 336 15.48 6.56 -8.28
C ARG A 336 15.11 6.17 -9.70
N THR A 337 13.93 5.61 -9.89
CA THR A 337 13.44 5.17 -11.19
C THR A 337 12.33 6.07 -11.75
N GLU A 338 11.93 7.17 -11.06
CA GLU A 338 10.73 7.95 -11.40
C GLU A 338 10.75 8.53 -12.82
N ASN A 339 11.94 8.87 -13.29
CA ASN A 339 12.17 9.49 -14.58
C ASN A 339 12.43 8.47 -15.71
N TRP A 340 12.17 7.17 -15.50
CA TRP A 340 12.25 6.19 -16.59
C TRP A 340 11.12 6.40 -17.58
N ASP A 341 11.47 6.34 -18.87
CA ASP A 341 10.49 6.39 -19.97
C ASP A 341 9.66 5.10 -20.03
N GLU A 342 10.30 3.95 -19.84
CA GLU A 342 9.68 2.62 -19.87
C GLU A 342 10.11 1.77 -18.67
N TYR A 343 9.21 0.91 -18.18
CA TYR A 343 9.44 0.03 -17.04
C TYR A 343 9.38 -1.45 -17.45
N PRO A 344 10.25 -2.31 -16.89
CA PRO A 344 10.32 -3.73 -17.24
C PRO A 344 9.00 -4.50 -17.13
N ASN A 345 8.61 -5.17 -18.22
CA ASN A 345 7.42 -6.01 -18.31
C ASN A 345 7.72 -7.43 -18.83
N GLY A 346 7.66 -8.44 -17.96
CA GLY A 346 7.86 -9.86 -18.34
C GLY A 346 9.31 -10.30 -18.59
N ARG A 347 10.14 -9.48 -19.24
CA ARG A 347 11.61 -9.66 -19.27
C ARG A 347 12.29 -8.34 -18.91
N TYR A 348 13.31 -8.42 -18.06
CA TYR A 348 14.15 -7.27 -17.77
C TYR A 348 15.01 -6.99 -19.00
N GLY A 349 14.95 -5.74 -19.50
CA GLY A 349 15.63 -5.33 -20.71
C GLY A 349 17.16 -5.31 -20.58
N ASP A 350 17.82 -4.88 -21.66
CA ASP A 350 19.26 -4.76 -21.76
C ASP A 350 19.86 -3.93 -20.61
N SER A 351 20.69 -4.56 -19.79
CA SER A 351 21.36 -4.02 -18.61
C SER A 351 22.27 -2.82 -18.91
N ARG A 352 22.52 -2.51 -20.19
CA ARG A 352 23.35 -1.39 -20.66
C ARG A 352 22.65 -0.02 -20.64
N SER A 353 21.37 0.05 -20.27
CA SER A 353 20.68 1.34 -20.11
C SER A 353 21.11 2.03 -18.79
N PRO A 354 21.59 3.29 -18.81
CA PRO A 354 21.90 4.05 -17.60
C PRO A 354 20.59 4.49 -16.94
N ALA A 355 19.89 3.52 -16.33
CA ALA A 355 18.50 3.70 -15.95
C ALA A 355 18.38 4.37 -14.57
N TYR A 356 19.19 4.00 -13.58
CA TYR A 356 19.03 4.55 -12.23
C TYR A 356 19.49 6.01 -12.16
N GLY A 357 18.58 6.90 -11.75
CA GLY A 357 18.92 8.30 -11.49
C GLY A 357 19.95 8.43 -10.36
N GLU A 358 20.61 9.59 -10.29
CA GLU A 358 21.43 9.96 -9.15
C GLU A 358 20.62 9.89 -7.85
N LEU A 359 21.30 9.65 -6.72
CA LEU A 359 20.69 9.78 -5.41
C LEU A 359 20.02 11.16 -5.32
N ASP A 360 18.79 11.20 -4.78
CA ASP A 360 17.95 12.39 -4.74
C ASP A 360 18.74 13.62 -4.20
N LYS A 361 18.35 14.86 -4.57
CA LYS A 361 19.08 16.09 -4.17
C LYS A 361 19.24 16.27 -2.65
N TYR A 362 18.49 15.51 -1.86
CA TYR A 362 18.50 15.48 -0.39
C TYR A 362 19.35 14.34 0.21
N GLY A 363 19.97 13.50 -0.61
CA GLY A 363 20.78 12.35 -0.21
C GLY A 363 19.95 11.15 0.29
N VAL A 364 20.65 10.11 0.76
CA VAL A 364 20.01 8.96 1.42
C VAL A 364 19.48 9.38 2.79
N VAL A 365 18.22 9.08 3.06
CA VAL A 365 17.55 9.38 4.32
C VAL A 365 17.15 8.09 5.04
N LEU A 366 17.50 8.00 6.31
CA LEU A 366 17.02 6.95 7.20
C LEU A 366 15.54 7.18 7.52
N LYS A 367 14.75 6.11 7.55
CA LYS A 367 13.31 6.21 7.84
C LYS A 367 13.01 6.84 9.21
N TYR A 368 13.84 6.53 10.20
CA TYR A 368 13.64 6.94 11.59
C TYR A 368 14.32 8.28 11.85
N SER A 369 13.70 9.12 12.68
CA SER A 369 14.38 10.29 13.22
C SER A 369 15.60 9.88 14.06
N PRO A 370 16.59 10.77 14.26
CA PRO A 370 17.78 10.45 15.06
C PRO A 370 17.44 9.90 16.46
N GLU A 371 16.44 10.46 17.13
CA GLU A 371 16.00 10.00 18.46
C GLU A 371 15.40 8.59 18.43
N GLU A 372 14.60 8.27 17.42
CA GLU A 372 14.02 6.93 17.24
C GLU A 372 15.08 5.91 16.87
N ALA A 373 16.00 6.28 15.97
CA ALA A 373 17.10 5.44 15.54
C ALA A 373 18.03 5.08 16.71
N LEU A 374 18.38 6.05 17.56
CA LEU A 374 19.18 5.80 18.78
C LEU A 374 18.47 4.87 19.77
N LYS A 375 17.14 4.96 19.89
CA LYS A 375 16.35 4.02 20.72
C LYS A 375 16.33 2.61 20.13
N LEU A 376 16.33 2.49 18.81
CA LEU A 376 16.27 1.20 18.11
C LEU A 376 17.63 0.48 18.09
N TRP A 377 18.70 1.22 17.80
CA TRP A 377 20.02 0.64 17.50
C TRP A 377 21.02 0.79 18.64
N GLY A 378 20.74 1.66 19.61
CA GLY A 378 21.66 1.97 20.71
C GLY A 378 22.97 2.57 20.19
N GLU A 379 24.03 2.42 20.99
CA GLU A 379 25.38 2.89 20.71
C GLU A 379 26.35 1.69 20.66
N PRO A 380 26.47 0.98 19.52
CA PRO A 380 27.30 -0.20 19.43
C PRO A 380 28.79 0.17 19.39
N GLU A 381 29.51 -0.04 20.48
CA GLU A 381 30.91 0.44 20.66
C GLU A 381 31.98 -0.40 19.93
N ASP A 382 31.63 -1.61 19.47
CA ASP A 382 32.54 -2.52 18.78
C ASP A 382 31.80 -3.44 17.78
N PHE A 383 32.56 -4.26 17.04
CA PHE A 383 32.01 -5.18 16.05
C PHE A 383 31.10 -6.26 16.66
N GLU A 384 31.37 -6.71 17.90
CA GLU A 384 30.53 -7.69 18.59
C GLU A 384 29.15 -7.10 18.94
N ALA A 385 29.10 -5.84 19.38
CA ALA A 385 27.87 -5.12 19.60
C ALA A 385 27.07 -4.93 18.30
N ILE A 386 27.74 -4.69 17.18
CA ILE A 386 27.09 -4.62 15.86
C ILE A 386 26.51 -5.98 15.45
N LYS A 387 27.28 -7.07 15.56
CA LYS A 387 26.77 -8.42 15.28
C LYS A 387 25.52 -8.73 16.11
N LYS A 388 25.58 -8.43 17.41
CA LYS A 388 24.46 -8.61 18.33
C LYS A 388 23.22 -7.81 17.93
N LEU A 389 23.39 -6.58 17.42
CA LEU A 389 22.28 -5.78 16.89
C LEU A 389 21.57 -6.50 15.72
N PHE A 390 22.34 -7.04 14.78
CA PHE A 390 21.80 -7.78 13.64
C PHE A 390 21.16 -9.12 14.05
N THR A 391 21.79 -9.86 14.96
CA THR A 391 21.22 -11.06 15.58
C THR A 391 19.88 -10.74 16.26
N ASN A 392 19.83 -9.69 17.08
CA ASN A 392 18.61 -9.25 17.75
C ASN A 392 17.51 -8.85 16.75
N PHE A 393 17.87 -8.26 15.61
CA PHE A 393 16.91 -7.99 14.54
C PHE A 393 16.31 -9.29 14.01
N CYS A 394 17.13 -10.29 13.66
CA CYS A 394 16.66 -11.61 13.20
C CYS A 394 15.86 -12.38 14.27
N GLU A 395 16.07 -12.11 15.55
CA GLU A 395 15.29 -12.69 16.65
C GLU A 395 13.99 -11.91 16.95
N GLY A 396 13.71 -10.83 16.21
CA GLY A 396 12.54 -9.97 16.42
C GLY A 396 12.62 -9.07 17.67
N LYS A 397 13.79 -9.00 18.33
CA LYS A 397 14.04 -8.10 19.48
C LYS A 397 14.24 -6.65 19.05
N VAL A 398 14.67 -6.44 17.81
CA VAL A 398 14.79 -5.12 17.18
C VAL A 398 13.90 -5.10 15.94
N SER A 399 13.09 -4.05 15.80
CA SER A 399 12.04 -4.00 14.76
C SER A 399 12.53 -3.51 13.39
N ALA A 400 13.74 -2.97 13.29
CA ALA A 400 14.29 -2.42 12.06
C ALA A 400 15.81 -2.26 12.11
N LEU A 401 16.46 -2.30 10.95
CA LEU A 401 17.88 -1.99 10.74
C LEU A 401 18.01 -0.77 9.83
N PRO A 402 19.19 -0.13 9.73
CA PRO A 402 19.40 0.98 8.80
C PRO A 402 19.01 0.67 7.34
N TRP A 403 19.23 -0.57 6.90
CA TRP A 403 18.89 -1.06 5.55
C TRP A 403 17.48 -1.65 5.45
N SER A 404 16.78 -1.87 6.57
CA SER A 404 15.45 -2.47 6.61
C SER A 404 14.47 -1.59 7.36
N ASP A 405 13.64 -0.88 6.59
CA ASP A 405 12.62 0.05 7.09
C ASP A 405 11.42 -0.65 7.76
N GLN A 406 11.39 -1.98 7.74
CA GLN A 406 10.32 -2.83 8.30
C GLN A 406 10.92 -3.97 9.11
N GLY A 407 10.09 -4.59 9.96
CA GLY A 407 10.44 -5.83 10.64
C GLY A 407 10.58 -6.99 9.66
N ILE A 408 11.03 -8.13 10.17
CA ILE A 408 11.24 -9.35 9.37
C ILE A 408 9.97 -9.71 8.59
N ALA A 409 10.10 -9.87 7.27
CA ALA A 409 9.01 -10.33 6.42
C ALA A 409 8.57 -11.76 6.81
N SER A 410 7.31 -12.11 6.56
CA SER A 410 6.77 -13.44 6.89
C SER A 410 7.61 -14.57 6.30
N GLU A 411 8.09 -14.42 5.06
CA GLU A 411 8.95 -15.42 4.41
C GLU A 411 10.33 -15.56 5.07
N THR A 412 10.93 -14.45 5.50
CA THR A 412 12.25 -14.44 6.14
C THR A 412 12.20 -15.09 7.51
N SER A 413 11.06 -15.05 8.21
CA SER A 413 10.89 -15.71 9.51
C SER A 413 11.16 -17.23 9.47
N VAL A 414 11.00 -17.87 8.30
CA VAL A 414 11.27 -19.31 8.10
C VAL A 414 12.77 -19.65 8.23
N ILE A 415 13.65 -18.68 7.98
CA ILE A 415 15.10 -18.83 8.02
C ILE A 415 15.76 -17.96 9.11
N SER A 416 14.97 -17.36 10.01
CA SER A 416 15.44 -16.40 11.01
C SER A 416 16.57 -16.93 11.88
N ASP A 417 16.46 -18.17 12.36
CA ASP A 417 17.48 -18.79 13.22
C ASP A 417 18.82 -18.95 12.48
N LYS A 418 18.77 -19.29 11.19
CA LYS A 418 19.97 -19.43 10.36
C LYS A 418 20.60 -18.07 10.11
N LEU A 419 19.80 -17.05 9.79
CA LEU A 419 20.27 -15.68 9.62
C LEU A 419 20.87 -15.13 10.91
N SER A 420 20.20 -15.34 12.05
CA SER A 420 20.70 -14.96 13.37
C SER A 420 22.11 -15.53 13.61
N LYS A 421 22.28 -16.83 13.33
CA LYS A 421 23.59 -17.49 13.43
C LYS A 421 24.62 -16.96 12.44
N LEU A 422 24.24 -16.60 11.21
CA LEU A 422 25.17 -15.96 10.26
C LEU A 422 25.66 -14.60 10.76
N ASN A 423 24.77 -13.80 11.35
CA ASN A 423 25.11 -12.51 11.92
C ASN A 423 26.05 -12.65 13.13
N GLU A 424 25.84 -13.65 14.00
CA GLU A 424 26.76 -13.97 15.11
C GLU A 424 28.18 -14.31 14.63
N LEU A 425 28.28 -14.93 13.45
CA LEU A 425 29.53 -15.31 12.80
C LEU A 425 30.20 -14.15 12.04
N GLY A 426 29.55 -12.98 11.94
CA GLY A 426 30.10 -11.79 11.29
C GLY A 426 29.69 -11.59 9.83
N PHE A 427 28.73 -12.37 9.32
CA PHE A 427 28.08 -12.12 8.02
C PHE A 427 26.83 -11.27 8.25
N LEU A 428 26.97 -9.95 8.20
CA LEU A 428 25.93 -9.00 8.59
C LEU A 428 24.84 -8.88 7.52
N THR A 429 23.79 -9.68 7.61
CA THR A 429 22.73 -9.81 6.59
C THR A 429 21.79 -8.60 6.55
N ILE A 430 21.57 -8.05 5.36
CA ILE A 430 20.66 -6.91 5.11
C ILE A 430 19.47 -7.26 4.23
N ASN A 431 19.52 -8.37 3.49
CA ASN A 431 18.42 -8.86 2.65
C ASN A 431 18.52 -10.39 2.48
N SER A 432 17.38 -11.06 2.37
CA SER A 432 17.33 -12.52 2.22
C SER A 432 15.97 -13.01 1.73
N GLN A 433 15.96 -14.17 1.06
CA GLN A 433 14.75 -14.94 0.82
C GLN A 433 15.07 -16.45 0.88
N PRO A 434 14.16 -17.31 1.38
CA PRO A 434 14.38 -18.75 1.40
C PRO A 434 14.24 -19.38 0.01
N ALA A 435 14.69 -20.63 -0.13
CA ALA A 435 14.37 -21.44 -1.30
C ALA A 435 12.95 -22.01 -1.16
N VAL A 436 12.20 -22.00 -2.26
CA VAL A 436 10.82 -22.47 -2.34
C VAL A 436 10.66 -23.32 -3.60
N ASP A 437 10.23 -24.58 -3.42
CA ASP A 437 10.00 -25.54 -4.49
C ASP A 437 8.51 -25.81 -4.68
N GLY A 438 7.83 -24.92 -5.43
CA GLY A 438 6.47 -25.17 -5.92
C GLY A 438 5.39 -25.15 -4.86
N VAL A 439 5.33 -24.10 -4.03
CA VAL A 439 4.23 -23.89 -3.08
C VAL A 439 2.99 -23.35 -3.79
N ARG A 440 1.82 -23.56 -3.19
CA ARG A 440 0.54 -23.03 -3.65
C ARG A 440 0.60 -21.49 -3.75
N SER A 441 0.03 -20.91 -4.81
CA SER A 441 -0.02 -19.43 -4.96
C SER A 441 -0.87 -18.69 -3.92
N ASP A 442 -1.70 -19.42 -3.18
CA ASP A 442 -2.50 -18.98 -2.05
C ASP A 442 -1.90 -19.36 -0.69
N ASP A 443 -0.62 -19.77 -0.67
CA ASP A 443 0.15 -19.99 0.56
C ASP A 443 0.23 -18.71 1.42
N GLU A 444 0.08 -18.85 2.74
CA GLU A 444 0.01 -17.70 3.64
C GLU A 444 1.35 -16.94 3.75
N VAL A 445 2.47 -17.64 3.56
CA VAL A 445 3.82 -17.10 3.75
C VAL A 445 4.40 -16.59 2.44
N HIS A 446 4.39 -17.44 1.40
CA HIS A 446 5.05 -17.21 0.11
C HIS A 446 4.07 -16.92 -1.04
N GLY A 447 2.76 -17.05 -0.82
CA GLY A 447 1.76 -16.93 -1.88
C GLY A 447 1.63 -15.52 -2.44
N TRP A 448 1.56 -15.43 -3.76
CA TRP A 448 1.23 -14.24 -4.53
C TRP A 448 0.65 -14.61 -5.89
N GLY A 449 0.04 -13.63 -6.56
CA GLY A 449 -0.52 -13.79 -7.90
C GLY A 449 -1.87 -14.51 -7.94
N PRO A 450 -2.31 -14.94 -9.14
CA PRO A 450 -3.58 -15.66 -9.31
C PRO A 450 -3.68 -16.96 -8.50
N SER A 451 -4.90 -17.34 -8.12
CA SER A 451 -5.15 -18.63 -7.46
C SER A 451 -4.84 -19.82 -8.38
N HIS A 452 -4.73 -21.01 -7.79
CA HIS A 452 -4.46 -22.27 -8.47
C HIS A 452 -3.09 -22.38 -9.16
N GLY A 453 -2.19 -21.41 -9.00
CA GLY A 453 -0.80 -21.47 -9.46
C GLY A 453 0.19 -22.04 -8.43
N TYR A 454 1.47 -22.00 -8.80
CA TYR A 454 2.60 -22.43 -8.00
C TYR A 454 3.73 -21.39 -8.00
N ILE A 455 4.37 -21.19 -6.85
CA ILE A 455 5.42 -20.21 -6.61
C ILE A 455 6.74 -20.92 -6.33
N TYR A 456 7.82 -20.31 -6.81
CA TYR A 456 9.18 -20.82 -6.68
C TYR A 456 10.14 -19.67 -6.32
N GLN A 457 11.14 -19.98 -5.50
CA GLN A 457 12.19 -19.04 -5.11
C GLN A 457 13.53 -19.76 -5.06
N LYS A 458 14.58 -19.14 -5.59
CA LYS A 458 15.97 -19.48 -5.25
C LYS A 458 16.33 -18.84 -3.93
N ALA A 459 17.13 -19.51 -3.10
CA ALA A 459 17.62 -18.90 -1.89
C ALA A 459 18.57 -17.73 -2.22
N TYR A 460 18.42 -16.62 -1.51
CA TYR A 460 19.20 -15.40 -1.68
C TYR A 460 19.68 -14.90 -0.33
N LEU A 461 20.93 -14.43 -0.28
CA LEU A 461 21.50 -13.71 0.86
C LEU A 461 22.27 -12.48 0.38
N GLU A 462 22.13 -11.39 1.12
CA GLU A 462 22.89 -10.16 0.94
C GLU A 462 23.40 -9.67 2.28
N PHE A 463 24.71 -9.37 2.37
CA PHE A 463 25.35 -9.08 3.64
C PHE A 463 26.63 -8.25 3.48
N PHE A 464 27.00 -7.56 4.56
CA PHE A 464 28.34 -7.00 4.75
C PHE A 464 29.25 -8.01 5.45
N VAL A 465 30.51 -8.07 5.04
CA VAL A 465 31.51 -8.97 5.62
C VAL A 465 32.91 -8.36 5.56
N ASN A 466 33.75 -8.69 6.54
CA ASN A 466 35.15 -8.28 6.53
C ASN A 466 35.98 -9.06 5.49
N PRO A 467 37.16 -8.55 5.09
CA PRO A 467 37.94 -9.17 4.01
C PRO A 467 38.45 -10.58 4.35
N GLU A 468 38.85 -10.84 5.60
CA GLU A 468 39.40 -12.13 6.01
C GLU A 468 38.38 -13.26 5.94
N LEU A 469 37.17 -13.01 6.46
CA LEU A 469 36.08 -13.96 6.46
C LEU A 469 35.50 -14.15 5.05
N LEU A 470 35.49 -13.09 4.24
CA LEU A 470 35.13 -13.14 2.82
C LEU A 470 36.02 -14.10 2.04
N GLU A 471 37.35 -14.01 2.18
CA GLU A 471 38.27 -14.89 1.46
C GLU A 471 38.07 -16.37 1.85
N LEU A 472 37.78 -16.65 3.12
CA LEU A 472 37.42 -18.01 3.55
C LEU A 472 36.12 -18.50 2.92
N LEU A 473 35.12 -17.64 2.79
CA LEU A 473 33.86 -17.96 2.11
C LEU A 473 34.07 -18.22 0.61
N LEU A 474 34.82 -17.35 -0.07
CA LEU A 474 35.13 -17.47 -1.51
C LEU A 474 35.84 -18.78 -1.85
N ASN A 475 36.77 -19.23 -1.00
CA ASN A 475 37.44 -20.52 -1.15
C ASN A 475 36.48 -21.72 -1.20
N VAL A 476 35.30 -21.59 -0.58
CA VAL A 476 34.25 -22.62 -0.58
C VAL A 476 33.29 -22.41 -1.75
N ILE A 477 32.78 -21.20 -1.95
CA ILE A 477 31.70 -20.95 -2.92
C ILE A 477 32.17 -20.91 -4.38
N GLU A 478 33.42 -20.54 -4.66
CA GLU A 478 33.95 -20.55 -6.04
C GLU A 478 34.07 -21.95 -6.64
N ARG A 479 34.01 -22.99 -5.80
CA ARG A 479 34.03 -24.39 -6.23
C ARG A 479 32.63 -24.96 -6.47
N ASP A 480 31.57 -24.23 -6.11
CA ASP A 480 30.19 -24.67 -6.24
C ASP A 480 29.55 -24.07 -7.50
N ASN A 481 29.31 -24.93 -8.49
CA ASN A 481 28.70 -24.53 -9.77
C ASN A 481 27.24 -24.07 -9.63
N ASN A 482 26.59 -24.34 -8.50
CA ASN A 482 25.21 -23.90 -8.27
C ASN A 482 25.16 -22.52 -7.59
N ILE A 483 26.29 -21.93 -7.16
CA ILE A 483 26.29 -20.61 -6.53
C ILE A 483 26.61 -19.53 -7.57
N THR A 484 25.82 -18.47 -7.57
CA THR A 484 26.15 -17.20 -8.23
C THR A 484 26.40 -16.14 -7.17
N TYR A 485 27.49 -15.39 -7.27
CA TYR A 485 27.80 -14.34 -6.30
C TYR A 485 28.27 -13.05 -6.96
N TYR A 486 28.05 -11.93 -6.28
CA TYR A 486 28.68 -10.65 -6.58
C TYR A 486 29.23 -10.06 -5.29
N VAL A 487 30.48 -9.58 -5.33
CA VAL A 487 31.20 -8.96 -4.22
C VAL A 487 31.64 -7.59 -4.69
N ILE A 488 31.35 -6.55 -3.92
CA ILE A 488 31.73 -5.19 -4.27
C ILE A 488 32.15 -4.41 -3.02
N ASN A 489 33.21 -3.60 -3.14
CA ASN A 489 33.59 -2.66 -2.10
C ASN A 489 33.01 -1.26 -2.36
N ARG A 490 33.23 -0.33 -1.43
CA ARG A 490 32.79 1.07 -1.53
C ARG A 490 33.32 1.75 -2.80
N HIS A 491 34.55 1.42 -3.21
CA HIS A 491 35.21 1.98 -4.40
C HIS A 491 34.62 1.48 -5.74
N GLY A 492 33.86 0.38 -5.72
CA GLY A 492 33.22 -0.20 -6.91
C GLY A 492 33.99 -1.34 -7.56
N ASP A 493 34.98 -1.92 -6.88
CA ASP A 493 35.71 -3.09 -7.38
C ASP A 493 34.82 -4.33 -7.29
N LEU A 494 34.25 -4.75 -8.43
CA LEU A 494 33.34 -5.89 -8.53
C LEU A 494 34.08 -7.21 -8.81
N ARG A 495 33.85 -8.23 -7.97
CA ARG A 495 34.25 -9.63 -8.20
C ARG A 495 33.01 -10.51 -8.30
N THR A 496 32.91 -11.34 -9.33
CA THR A 496 31.77 -12.23 -9.57
C THR A 496 32.17 -13.44 -10.39
N ASN A 497 31.44 -14.56 -10.22
CA ASN A 497 31.51 -15.73 -11.09
C ASN A 497 30.39 -15.74 -12.17
N SER A 498 29.58 -14.68 -12.26
CA SER A 498 28.58 -14.55 -13.31
C SER A 498 29.22 -14.10 -14.61
N HIS A 499 29.13 -14.94 -15.64
CA HIS A 499 29.62 -14.65 -16.99
C HIS A 499 28.49 -14.32 -17.99
N SER A 500 27.24 -14.28 -17.51
CA SER A 500 26.05 -14.00 -18.32
C SER A 500 25.67 -12.53 -18.19
N ASP A 501 25.41 -11.88 -19.33
CA ASP A 501 24.86 -10.51 -19.37
C ASP A 501 23.36 -10.46 -18.98
N GLY A 502 22.69 -11.63 -18.95
CA GLY A 502 21.28 -11.75 -18.60
C GLY A 502 21.01 -11.82 -17.09
N PRO A 503 19.85 -11.32 -16.62
CA PRO A 503 19.49 -11.34 -15.22
C PRO A 503 19.21 -12.75 -14.70
N ASN A 504 19.58 -13.03 -13.45
CA ASN A 504 19.23 -14.28 -12.77
C ASN A 504 17.85 -14.13 -12.11
N ALA A 505 16.84 -14.84 -12.61
CA ALA A 505 15.53 -14.88 -11.97
C ALA A 505 15.60 -15.67 -10.65
N VAL A 506 15.17 -15.03 -9.56
CA VAL A 506 15.22 -15.61 -8.20
C VAL A 506 13.85 -15.86 -7.61
N THR A 507 12.79 -15.26 -8.14
CA THR A 507 11.40 -15.56 -7.75
C THR A 507 10.55 -15.63 -9.02
N TRP A 508 9.75 -16.69 -9.15
CA TRP A 508 8.82 -16.85 -10.27
C TRP A 508 7.57 -17.63 -9.89
N GLY A 509 6.53 -17.47 -10.70
CA GLY A 509 5.24 -18.13 -10.53
C GLY A 509 4.71 -18.68 -11.84
N VAL A 510 4.09 -19.85 -11.77
CA VAL A 510 3.42 -20.52 -12.88
C VAL A 510 1.92 -20.58 -12.57
N PHE A 511 1.09 -19.98 -13.41
CA PHE A 511 -0.33 -19.83 -13.17
C PHE A 511 -1.16 -20.42 -14.33
N PRO A 512 -2.32 -21.04 -14.06
CA PRO A 512 -3.20 -21.53 -15.11
C PRO A 512 -3.60 -20.42 -16.09
N GLY A 513 -3.42 -20.68 -17.39
CA GLY A 513 -3.81 -19.75 -18.46
C GLY A 513 -2.95 -18.48 -18.58
N LYS A 514 -1.75 -18.46 -17.99
CA LYS A 514 -0.79 -17.35 -18.11
C LYS A 514 0.62 -17.83 -18.44
N GLU A 515 1.41 -16.95 -19.02
CA GLU A 515 2.87 -17.12 -19.13
C GLU A 515 3.52 -17.10 -17.74
N VAL A 516 4.75 -17.62 -17.65
CA VAL A 516 5.54 -17.59 -16.41
C VAL A 516 5.83 -16.14 -16.03
N VAL A 517 5.56 -15.80 -14.78
CA VAL A 517 5.82 -14.47 -14.23
C VAL A 517 7.07 -14.54 -13.36
N GLN A 518 8.07 -13.70 -13.65
CA GLN A 518 9.37 -13.69 -12.95
C GLN A 518 9.67 -12.32 -12.32
N PRO A 519 9.01 -11.98 -11.20
CA PRO A 519 8.97 -10.60 -10.71
C PRO A 519 10.22 -10.11 -9.98
N THR A 520 11.14 -11.03 -9.62
CA THR A 520 12.33 -10.69 -8.84
C THR A 520 13.56 -11.29 -9.48
N ILE A 521 14.57 -10.44 -9.67
CA ILE A 521 15.83 -10.79 -10.33
C ILE A 521 17.05 -10.31 -9.53
N VAL A 522 18.21 -10.87 -9.89
CA VAL A 522 19.54 -10.43 -9.46
C VAL A 522 20.40 -10.20 -10.70
N GLU A 523 21.03 -9.02 -10.79
CA GLU A 523 21.91 -8.66 -11.90
C GLU A 523 22.94 -7.58 -11.47
N ALA A 524 24.07 -7.52 -12.17
CA ALA A 524 25.26 -6.76 -11.78
C ALA A 524 25.07 -5.24 -11.79
N VAL A 525 24.39 -4.67 -12.78
CA VAL A 525 24.23 -3.23 -12.98
C VAL A 525 23.38 -2.62 -11.87
N SER A 526 22.24 -3.23 -11.57
CA SER A 526 21.40 -2.83 -10.44
C SER A 526 22.14 -3.01 -9.11
N PHE A 527 22.96 -4.05 -8.96
CA PHE A 527 23.76 -4.23 -7.74
C PHE A 527 24.81 -3.12 -7.58
N MET A 528 25.48 -2.72 -8.66
CA MET A 528 26.39 -1.58 -8.66
C MET A 528 25.68 -0.27 -8.32
N ALA A 529 24.48 -0.04 -8.86
CA ALA A 529 23.68 1.15 -8.53
C ALA A 529 23.16 1.15 -7.08
N TRP A 530 22.85 -0.03 -6.54
CA TRP A 530 22.45 -0.23 -5.15
C TRP A 530 23.60 0.01 -4.17
N LYS A 531 24.84 -0.38 -4.50
CA LYS A 531 26.00 -0.27 -3.60
C LYS A 531 26.13 1.13 -2.99
N ASP A 532 25.96 2.17 -3.81
CA ASP A 532 26.20 3.54 -3.38
C ASP A 532 25.22 3.95 -2.28
N GLU A 533 23.96 3.52 -2.42
CA GLU A 533 22.95 3.70 -1.39
C GLU A 533 23.25 2.82 -0.17
N ALA A 534 23.61 1.55 -0.35
CA ALA A 534 23.91 0.63 0.75
C ALA A 534 25.05 1.14 1.65
N PHE A 535 26.15 1.61 1.06
CA PHE A 535 27.28 2.17 1.83
C PHE A 535 26.92 3.54 2.44
N GLU A 536 26.17 4.39 1.73
CA GLU A 536 25.73 5.68 2.27
C GLU A 536 24.76 5.52 3.45
N ILE A 537 23.87 4.51 3.45
CA ILE A 537 23.04 4.17 4.61
C ILE A 537 23.91 3.89 5.84
N GLY A 538 24.97 3.10 5.66
CA GLY A 538 25.95 2.82 6.71
C GLY A 538 26.64 4.08 7.23
N GLN A 539 27.00 4.99 6.32
CA GLN A 539 27.57 6.29 6.69
C GLN A 539 26.59 7.15 7.50
N LYS A 540 25.32 7.23 7.07
CA LYS A 540 24.26 7.95 7.80
C LYS A 540 24.02 7.36 9.18
N TRP A 541 24.12 6.04 9.32
CA TRP A 541 24.05 5.40 10.63
C TRP A 541 25.21 5.82 11.53
N ALA A 542 26.45 5.83 11.02
CA ALA A 542 27.61 6.32 11.77
C ALA A 542 27.45 7.79 12.20
N ASP A 543 26.87 8.63 11.33
CA ASP A 543 26.67 10.06 11.57
C ASP A 543 25.60 10.37 12.64
N LEU A 544 24.82 9.38 13.09
CA LEU A 544 23.93 9.54 14.25
C LEU A 544 24.70 9.75 15.56
N TYR A 545 25.95 9.27 15.61
CA TYR A 545 26.76 9.28 16.81
C TYR A 545 27.71 10.48 16.84
N ALA A 546 28.05 10.93 18.05
CA ALA A 546 28.98 12.05 18.23
C ALA A 546 30.34 11.75 17.60
N GLU A 547 30.98 12.80 17.07
CA GLU A 547 32.33 12.70 16.51
C GLU A 547 33.32 12.20 17.57
N GLY A 548 34.15 11.21 17.21
CA GLY A 548 35.11 10.57 18.12
C GLY A 548 34.53 9.55 19.10
N SER A 549 33.21 9.32 19.12
CA SER A 549 32.61 8.27 19.96
C SER A 549 33.03 6.86 19.51
N PRO A 550 33.13 5.89 20.44
CA PRO A 550 33.38 4.48 20.10
C PRO A 550 32.38 3.94 19.09
N ALA A 551 31.09 4.27 19.26
CA ALA A 551 30.03 3.83 18.35
C ALA A 551 30.21 4.34 16.92
N ARG A 552 30.53 5.63 16.76
CA ARG A 552 30.83 6.18 15.42
C ARG A 552 32.02 5.47 14.79
N LYS A 553 33.08 5.25 15.57
CA LYS A 553 34.29 4.59 15.08
C LYS A 553 34.00 3.17 14.63
N ALA A 554 33.29 2.37 15.42
CA ALA A 554 32.96 0.98 15.09
C ALA A 554 32.11 0.87 13.82
N VAL A 555 31.08 1.72 13.65
CA VAL A 555 30.24 1.71 12.45
C VAL A 555 31.00 2.20 11.22
N THR A 556 31.79 3.27 11.34
CA THR A 556 32.64 3.75 10.22
C THR A 556 33.65 2.68 9.80
N GLU A 557 34.34 2.04 10.75
CA GLU A 557 35.31 0.97 10.46
C GLU A 557 34.65 -0.24 9.78
N LEU A 558 33.42 -0.60 10.17
CA LEU A 558 32.65 -1.62 9.48
C LEU A 558 32.42 -1.23 8.01
N ILE A 559 31.89 -0.03 7.76
CA ILE A 559 31.46 0.38 6.42
C ILE A 559 32.64 0.63 5.48
N ASP A 560 33.76 1.14 5.99
CA ASP A 560 34.95 1.43 5.18
C ASP A 560 35.73 0.17 4.80
N ASN A 561 35.75 -0.85 5.67
CA ASN A 561 36.59 -2.04 5.47
C ASN A 561 35.81 -3.27 4.98
N SER A 562 34.47 -3.23 4.96
CA SER A 562 33.66 -4.36 4.53
C SER A 562 33.40 -4.39 3.03
N PHE A 563 33.07 -5.58 2.55
CA PHE A 563 32.51 -5.80 1.23
C PHE A 563 31.01 -6.03 1.34
N LEU A 564 30.25 -5.49 0.39
CA LEU A 564 28.87 -5.86 0.17
C LEU A 564 28.82 -7.07 -0.76
N VAL A 565 28.14 -8.13 -0.34
CA VAL A 565 28.08 -9.40 -1.05
C VAL A 565 26.64 -9.81 -1.24
N ASN A 566 26.29 -10.27 -2.45
CA ASN A 566 25.07 -11.03 -2.66
C ASN A 566 25.36 -12.43 -3.23
N ILE A 567 24.59 -13.42 -2.78
CA ILE A 567 24.73 -14.83 -3.14
C ILE A 567 23.36 -15.40 -3.50
N VAL A 568 23.28 -16.09 -4.63
CA VAL A 568 22.13 -16.88 -5.08
C VAL A 568 22.53 -18.35 -5.13
N GLN A 569 21.76 -19.21 -4.47
CA GLN A 569 21.85 -20.65 -4.64
C GLN A 569 20.85 -21.11 -5.72
N ASN A 570 21.37 -21.55 -6.87
CA ASN A 570 20.56 -21.86 -8.05
C ASN A 570 19.79 -23.18 -7.92
N ASP A 571 20.23 -24.10 -7.07
CA ASP A 571 19.46 -25.30 -6.72
C ASP A 571 18.39 -24.97 -5.67
N PHE A 572 17.24 -24.48 -6.14
CA PHE A 572 16.12 -24.09 -5.29
C PHE A 572 15.46 -25.27 -4.55
N LYS A 573 15.83 -26.52 -4.86
CA LYS A 573 15.29 -27.71 -4.20
C LYS A 573 15.94 -28.01 -2.86
N ASP A 574 17.13 -27.45 -2.63
CA ASP A 574 17.86 -27.63 -1.39
C ASP A 574 17.82 -26.33 -0.56
N PRO A 575 16.89 -26.21 0.40
CA PRO A 575 16.71 -24.99 1.18
C PRO A 575 17.89 -24.67 2.11
N ASP A 576 18.79 -25.64 2.35
CA ASP A 576 19.94 -25.48 3.25
C ASP A 576 21.25 -25.24 2.50
N ALA A 577 21.29 -25.49 1.20
CA ALA A 577 22.52 -25.42 0.41
C ALA A 577 23.20 -24.05 0.46
N ILE A 578 22.43 -22.95 0.55
CA ILE A 578 23.00 -21.60 0.64
C ILE A 578 23.77 -21.36 1.96
N PHE A 579 23.40 -22.02 3.06
CA PHE A 579 23.97 -21.75 4.39
C PHE A 579 25.24 -22.57 4.68
N ARG A 580 25.38 -23.75 4.09
CA ARG A 580 26.51 -24.67 4.36
C ARG A 580 27.89 -24.04 4.15
N PRO A 581 28.13 -23.22 3.09
CA PRO A 581 29.44 -22.58 2.89
C PRO A 581 29.84 -21.63 4.03
N PHE A 582 28.87 -20.90 4.59
CA PHE A 582 29.11 -19.94 5.66
C PHE A 582 29.60 -20.62 6.95
N PHE A 583 28.96 -21.72 7.34
CA PHE A 583 29.37 -22.46 8.54
C PHE A 583 30.78 -23.05 8.39
N LYS A 584 31.14 -23.53 7.19
CA LYS A 584 32.52 -23.99 6.90
C LYS A 584 33.54 -22.85 6.96
N ALA A 585 33.20 -21.70 6.38
CA ALA A 585 34.07 -20.53 6.39
C ALA A 585 34.30 -20.01 7.82
N ALA A 586 33.24 -19.97 8.63
CA ALA A 586 33.31 -19.56 10.03
C ALA A 586 34.13 -20.54 10.89
N GLU A 587 33.95 -21.85 10.73
CA GLU A 587 34.78 -22.85 11.41
C GLU A 587 36.26 -22.67 11.08
N ALA A 588 36.59 -22.41 9.81
CA ALA A 588 37.95 -22.10 9.40
C ALA A 588 38.48 -20.77 9.98
N TYR A 589 37.62 -19.79 10.20
CA TYR A 589 37.97 -18.49 10.80
C TYR A 589 38.28 -18.63 12.29
N THR A 590 37.42 -19.32 13.04
CA THR A 590 37.64 -19.62 14.47
C THR A 590 38.86 -20.51 14.73
N ASN A 591 39.27 -21.34 13.76
CA ASN A 591 40.49 -22.12 13.88
C ASN A 591 41.77 -21.29 13.61
N LYS A 592 41.66 -20.10 13.01
CA LYS A 592 42.81 -19.22 12.70
C LYS A 592 43.07 -18.16 13.77
N ASN A 593 42.03 -17.75 14.51
CA ASN A 593 42.05 -16.71 15.54
C ASN A 593 41.73 -17.31 16.90
#